data_AF-A0A4R3Z9V9-F1
#
_entry.id   AF-A0A4R3Z9V9-F1
#
_cell.length_a   1.000
_cell.length_b   1.000
_cell.length_c   1.000
_cell.angle_alpha   90.00
_cell.angle_beta   90.00
_cell.angle_gamma   90.00
#
_symmetry.space_group_name_H-M   'P 1'
#
loop_
_entity.id
_entity.type
_entity.pdbx_description
1 polymer ?
#
loop_
_entity_poly.entity_id
_entity_poly.type
_entity_poly.pdbx_seq_one_letter_code
_entity_poly.pdbx_strand_id
1 'polypeptide(L)'
;MNLFNQKESIYQKIIHHQKINSFIIHKNHHYYDVIHECEEKLQSLQHDYFDMILLHFDQKNIIKQWYALEQLWIGGYTKSLGVIDISSQSLLKIVDESYLKPMFYYKKKNHNDLNLIKQICYQYGIIFVNQS
;
A
#
# COMPACT_ATOMS: atom_id res chain seq x y z
N MET A 1 -4.62 -8.84 25.01
CA MET A 1 -4.78 -7.65 24.13
C MET A 1 -3.76 -7.77 23.01
N ASN A 2 -4.21 -7.92 21.77
CA ASN A 2 -3.39 -8.40 20.65
C ASN A 2 -2.38 -7.34 20.20
N LEU A 3 -1.09 -7.69 20.06
CA LEU A 3 -0.01 -6.79 19.61
C LEU A 3 -0.32 -6.15 18.24
N PHE A 4 -1.17 -6.80 17.45
CA PHE A 4 -1.67 -6.31 16.18
C PHE A 4 -2.47 -5.00 16.32
N ASN A 5 -3.37 -4.93 17.31
CA ASN A 5 -4.26 -3.78 17.53
C ASN A 5 -3.53 -2.57 18.10
N GLN A 6 -2.45 -2.78 18.87
CA GLN A 6 -1.61 -1.69 19.37
C GLN A 6 -0.78 -1.04 18.26
N LYS A 7 -0.35 -1.81 17.25
CA LYS A 7 0.43 -1.26 16.12
C LYS A 7 -0.43 -0.43 15.18
N GLU A 8 -1.66 -0.86 14.89
CA GLU A 8 -2.64 -0.08 14.12
C GLU A 8 -2.90 1.31 14.74
N SER A 9 -2.98 1.37 16.07
CA SER A 9 -3.14 2.61 16.85
C SER A 9 -1.99 3.62 16.69
N ILE A 10 -0.75 3.15 16.55
CA ILE A 10 0.43 4.03 16.40
C ILE A 10 0.50 4.60 14.97
N TYR A 11 0.12 3.82 13.95
CA TYR A 11 0.08 4.31 12.57
C TYR A 11 -1.01 5.35 12.37
N GLN A 12 -2.20 5.12 12.93
CA GLN A 12 -3.26 6.13 13.02
C GLN A 12 -2.72 7.44 13.62
N LYS A 13 -1.85 7.38 14.64
CA LYS A 13 -1.24 8.57 15.29
C LYS A 13 -0.18 9.29 14.46
N ILE A 14 0.71 8.57 13.77
CA ILE A 14 1.73 9.19 12.90
C ILE A 14 1.08 9.87 11.69
N ILE A 15 0.05 9.21 11.12
CA ILE A 15 -0.79 9.75 10.05
C ILE A 15 -1.67 10.91 10.55
N HIS A 16 -2.02 10.98 11.83
CA HIS A 16 -2.77 12.12 12.39
C HIS A 16 -1.91 13.38 12.59
N HIS A 17 -0.60 13.23 12.86
CA HIS A 17 0.28 14.36 13.15
C HIS A 17 0.56 15.25 11.91
N GLN A 18 0.42 14.70 10.71
CA GLN A 18 0.28 15.43 9.45
C GLN A 18 -0.98 14.88 8.79
N LYS A 19 -2.11 15.61 8.76
CA LYS A 19 -3.43 15.16 8.23
C LYS A 19 -3.36 14.53 6.82
N ILE A 20 -2.86 13.31 6.70
CA ILE A 20 -2.74 12.55 5.46
C ILE A 20 -3.81 11.48 5.55
N ASN A 21 -4.83 11.52 4.70
CA ASN A 21 -5.81 10.46 4.70
C ASN A 21 -5.20 9.23 4.01
N SER A 22 -4.83 8.21 4.76
CA SER A 22 -4.22 7.00 4.16
C SER A 22 -4.92 5.73 4.59
N PHE A 23 -4.87 4.75 3.69
CA PHE A 23 -5.46 3.44 3.90
C PHE A 23 -4.47 2.33 3.56
N ILE A 24 -4.53 1.22 4.28
CA ILE A 24 -3.62 0.09 4.07
C ILE A 24 -4.45 -1.18 3.82
N ILE A 25 -4.22 -1.82 2.69
CA ILE A 25 -4.80 -3.12 2.35
C ILE A 25 -3.97 -4.22 3.00
N HIS A 26 -4.56 -4.94 3.95
CA HIS A 26 -3.85 -5.92 4.79
C HIS A 26 -4.24 -7.38 4.51
N LYS A 27 -5.24 -7.62 3.65
CA LYS A 27 -5.87 -8.94 3.47
C LYS A 27 -5.62 -9.52 2.09
N ASN A 28 -5.72 -10.85 1.99
CA ASN A 28 -5.75 -11.53 0.70
C ASN A 28 -7.09 -11.32 0.01
N HIS A 29 -7.22 -10.21 -0.70
CA HIS A 29 -8.43 -9.87 -1.40
C HIS A 29 -8.36 -10.29 -2.87
N HIS A 30 -9.52 -10.69 -3.41
CA HIS A 30 -9.73 -10.63 -4.85
C HIS A 30 -9.97 -9.18 -5.26
N TYR A 31 -9.97 -8.94 -6.57
CA TYR A 31 -10.05 -7.62 -7.16
C TYR A 31 -11.23 -6.77 -6.59
N TYR A 32 -12.45 -7.32 -6.59
CA TYR A 32 -13.62 -6.58 -6.12
C TYR A 32 -13.65 -6.38 -4.60
N ASP A 33 -13.03 -7.27 -3.83
CA ASP A 33 -12.95 -7.14 -2.37
C ASP A 33 -12.11 -5.91 -1.98
N VAL A 34 -11.05 -5.60 -2.75
CA VAL A 34 -10.23 -4.39 -2.53
C VAL A 34 -11.04 -3.11 -2.79
N ILE A 35 -11.80 -3.09 -3.88
CA ILE A 35 -12.64 -1.92 -4.23
C ILE A 35 -13.69 -1.70 -3.14
N HIS A 36 -14.40 -2.76 -2.77
CA HIS A 36 -15.46 -2.70 -1.77
C HIS A 36 -14.92 -2.25 -0.41
N GLU A 37 -13.79 -2.80 0.06
CA GLU A 37 -13.17 -2.39 1.32
C GLU A 37 -12.78 -0.90 1.32
N CYS A 38 -12.31 -0.36 0.18
CA CYS A 38 -11.98 1.06 0.06
C CYS A 38 -13.23 1.95 0.10
N GLU A 39 -14.28 1.57 -0.63
CA GLU A 39 -15.55 2.31 -0.68
C GLU A 39 -16.22 2.35 0.70
N GLU A 40 -16.32 1.21 1.38
CA GLU A 40 -16.85 1.12 2.75
C GLU A 40 -16.04 2.00 3.71
N LYS A 41 -14.71 1.99 3.56
CA LYS A 41 -13.84 2.80 4.42
C LYS A 41 -14.05 4.30 4.20
N LEU A 42 -14.09 4.76 2.95
CA LEU A 42 -14.36 6.16 2.60
C LEU A 42 -15.73 6.61 3.13
N GLN A 43 -16.76 5.79 2.94
CA GLN A 43 -18.10 6.06 3.45
C GLN A 43 -18.10 6.18 4.99
N SER A 44 -17.43 5.27 5.69
CA SER A 44 -17.35 5.28 7.15
C SER A 44 -16.64 6.53 7.71
N LEU A 45 -15.68 7.06 6.97
CA LEU A 45 -14.92 8.24 7.36
C LEU A 45 -15.61 9.54 6.94
N GLN A 46 -16.57 9.48 6.00
CA GLN A 46 -17.13 10.65 5.30
C GLN A 46 -16.06 11.43 4.50
N HIS A 47 -15.20 10.69 3.80
CA HIS A 47 -14.19 11.25 2.91
C HIS A 47 -14.48 10.85 1.47
N ASP A 48 -14.15 11.72 0.53
CA ASP A 48 -14.32 11.43 -0.91
C ASP A 48 -13.13 10.65 -1.48
N TYR A 49 -11.94 10.75 -0.85
CA TYR A 49 -10.70 10.14 -1.34
C TYR A 49 -9.67 9.92 -0.23
N PHE A 50 -8.69 9.03 -0.49
CA PHE A 50 -7.45 8.90 0.27
C PHE A 50 -6.31 9.68 -0.40
N ASP A 51 -5.47 10.36 0.38
CA ASP A 51 -4.20 10.89 -0.15
C ASP A 51 -3.29 9.75 -0.62
N MET A 52 -3.36 8.59 0.05
CA MET A 52 -2.53 7.43 -0.27
C MET A 52 -3.18 6.10 0.11
N ILE A 53 -3.05 5.09 -0.76
CA ILE A 53 -3.33 3.70 -0.41
C ILE A 53 -2.04 2.88 -0.49
N LEU A 54 -1.79 2.06 0.55
CA LEU A 54 -0.63 1.18 0.64
C LEU A 54 -1.04 -0.29 0.61
N LEU A 55 -0.42 -1.08 -0.26
CA LEU A 55 -0.59 -2.53 -0.29
C LEU A 55 0.39 -3.22 0.67
N HIS A 56 -0.14 -3.87 1.72
CA HIS A 56 0.61 -4.62 2.73
C HIS A 56 0.29 -6.12 2.62
N PHE A 57 0.54 -6.71 1.46
CA PHE A 57 0.22 -8.13 1.25
C PHE A 57 1.13 -8.81 0.23
N ASP A 58 1.58 -10.02 0.55
CA ASP A 58 2.65 -10.73 -0.16
C ASP A 58 2.25 -12.20 -0.47
N GLN A 59 1.24 -12.39 -1.34
CA GLN A 59 0.81 -13.73 -1.79
C GLN A 59 0.29 -13.73 -3.24
N LYS A 60 -0.27 -14.89 -3.67
CA LYS A 60 -0.72 -15.20 -5.04
C LYS A 60 -1.50 -14.09 -5.76
N ASN A 61 -2.35 -13.35 -5.05
CA ASN A 61 -3.26 -12.37 -5.64
C ASN A 61 -2.73 -10.93 -5.72
N ILE A 62 -1.45 -10.69 -5.38
CA ILE A 62 -0.91 -9.32 -5.28
C ILE A 62 -1.16 -8.47 -6.53
N ILE A 63 -1.08 -9.05 -7.73
CA ILE A 63 -1.35 -8.34 -8.98
C ILE A 63 -2.82 -8.01 -9.18
N LYS A 64 -3.73 -8.91 -8.81
CA LYS A 64 -5.17 -8.63 -8.89
C LYS A 64 -5.55 -7.52 -7.91
N GLN A 65 -4.93 -7.49 -6.73
CA GLN A 65 -5.13 -6.41 -5.77
C GLN A 65 -4.54 -5.10 -6.30
N TRP A 66 -3.36 -5.14 -6.91
CA TRP A 66 -2.75 -3.96 -7.52
C TRP A 66 -3.62 -3.38 -8.64
N TYR A 67 -4.19 -4.19 -9.53
CA TYR A 67 -5.11 -3.72 -10.56
C TYR A 67 -6.38 -3.08 -9.98
N ALA A 68 -6.87 -3.54 -8.84
CA ALA A 68 -7.98 -2.89 -8.14
C ALA A 68 -7.56 -1.51 -7.62
N LEU A 69 -6.34 -1.40 -7.07
CA LEU A 69 -5.79 -0.11 -6.65
C LEU A 69 -5.59 0.86 -7.83
N GLU A 70 -5.17 0.36 -8.99
CA GLU A 70 -5.08 1.17 -10.21
C GLU A 70 -6.44 1.73 -10.61
N GLN A 71 -7.51 0.93 -10.54
CA GLN A 71 -8.86 1.44 -10.82
C GLN A 71 -9.32 2.47 -9.80
N LEU A 72 -9.00 2.28 -8.51
CA LEU A 72 -9.31 3.27 -7.48
C LEU A 72 -8.57 4.60 -7.74
N TRP A 73 -7.33 4.53 -8.22
CA TRP A 73 -6.58 5.72 -8.63
C TRP A 73 -7.18 6.40 -9.86
N ILE A 74 -7.53 5.62 -10.90
CA ILE A 74 -8.21 6.12 -12.11
C ILE A 74 -9.55 6.79 -11.75
N GLY A 75 -10.29 6.20 -10.79
CA GLY A 75 -11.57 6.71 -10.31
C GLY A 75 -11.46 7.93 -9.37
N GLY A 76 -10.25 8.37 -9.02
CA GLY A 76 -10.03 9.51 -8.13
C GLY A 76 -10.22 9.21 -6.63
N TYR A 77 -10.43 7.95 -6.25
CA TYR A 77 -10.55 7.54 -4.85
C TYR A 77 -9.23 7.60 -4.08
N THR A 78 -8.11 7.71 -4.79
CA THR A 78 -6.81 7.97 -4.18
C THR A 78 -5.92 8.82 -5.07
N LYS A 79 -5.10 9.68 -4.45
CA LYS A 79 -4.09 10.47 -5.18
C LYS A 79 -2.81 9.70 -5.45
N SER A 80 -2.47 8.74 -4.59
CA SER A 80 -1.22 8.00 -4.69
C SER A 80 -1.35 6.54 -4.26
N LEU A 81 -0.51 5.70 -4.86
CA LEU A 81 -0.42 4.28 -4.54
C LEU A 81 1.01 3.93 -4.12
N GLY A 82 1.12 3.08 -3.11
CA GLY A 82 2.40 2.53 -2.69
C GLY A 82 2.27 1.11 -2.17
N VAL A 83 3.40 0.54 -1.81
CA VAL A 83 3.49 -0.76 -1.16
C VAL A 83 4.18 -0.59 0.19
N ILE A 84 3.98 -1.57 1.07
CA ILE A 84 4.57 -1.53 2.40
C ILE A 84 4.94 -2.94 2.85
N ASP A 85 6.19 -3.10 3.30
CA ASP A 85 6.74 -4.36 3.83
C ASP A 85 6.44 -5.61 2.96
N ILE A 86 6.54 -5.52 1.62
CA ILE A 86 6.41 -6.66 0.70
C ILE A 86 7.79 -7.19 0.25
N SER A 87 7.90 -8.47 -0.09
CA SER A 87 9.15 -9.02 -0.64
C SER A 87 9.56 -8.35 -1.95
N SER A 88 10.85 -8.43 -2.26
CA SER A 88 11.41 -8.05 -3.56
C SER A 88 10.74 -8.80 -4.72
N GLN A 89 10.40 -10.08 -4.54
CA GLN A 89 9.71 -10.87 -5.56
C GLN A 89 8.32 -10.32 -5.87
N SER A 90 7.56 -9.95 -4.85
CA SER A 90 6.25 -9.33 -5.01
C SER A 90 6.35 -7.93 -5.59
N LEU A 91 7.35 -7.13 -5.17
CA LEU A 91 7.61 -5.83 -5.76
C LEU A 91 7.97 -5.95 -7.25
N LEU A 92 8.86 -6.88 -7.61
CA LEU A 92 9.22 -7.20 -9.00
C LEU A 92 7.99 -7.55 -9.81
N LYS A 93 7.14 -8.44 -9.28
CA LYS A 93 5.91 -8.83 -9.94
C LYS A 93 5.03 -7.61 -10.26
N ILE A 94 4.85 -6.70 -9.29
CA ILE A 94 4.10 -5.47 -9.50
C ILE A 94 4.76 -4.63 -10.59
N VAL A 95 6.06 -4.35 -10.49
CA VAL A 95 6.73 -3.46 -11.46
C VAL A 95 6.84 -4.07 -12.86
N ASP A 96 6.73 -5.39 -13.02
CA ASP A 96 6.77 -6.04 -14.32
C ASP A 96 5.38 -6.12 -14.97
N GLU A 97 4.32 -6.38 -14.19
CA GLU A 97 2.97 -6.65 -14.72
C GLU A 97 2.02 -5.43 -14.69
N SER A 98 2.23 -4.47 -13.78
CA SER A 98 1.32 -3.33 -13.59
C SER A 98 1.45 -2.24 -14.66
N TYR A 99 0.38 -1.48 -14.90
CA TYR A 99 0.46 -0.26 -15.70
C TYR A 99 1.04 0.89 -14.87
N LEU A 100 0.53 1.07 -13.64
CA LEU A 100 0.97 2.09 -12.71
C LEU A 100 1.94 1.49 -11.70
N LYS A 101 3.20 1.92 -11.74
CA LYS A 101 4.20 1.49 -10.76
C LYS A 101 3.90 2.12 -9.38
N PRO A 102 4.25 1.45 -8.26
CA PRO A 102 4.13 2.06 -6.94
C PRO A 102 4.91 3.37 -6.89
N MET A 103 4.32 4.43 -6.34
CA MET A 103 5.03 5.70 -6.14
C MET A 103 5.96 5.63 -4.92
N PHE A 104 5.57 4.82 -3.93
CA PHE A 104 6.30 4.68 -2.68
C PHE A 104 6.48 3.22 -2.28
N TYR A 105 7.63 2.92 -1.71
CA TYR A 105 7.88 1.71 -0.93
C TYR A 105 8.10 2.12 0.52
N TYR A 106 7.18 1.76 1.42
CA TYR A 106 7.35 1.99 2.85
C TYR A 106 7.97 0.77 3.52
N LYS A 107 9.10 0.98 4.19
CA LYS A 107 9.72 -0.03 5.06
C LYS A 107 9.44 0.31 6.52
N LYS A 108 8.84 -0.65 7.24
CA LYS A 108 8.71 -0.65 8.70
C LYS A 108 9.44 -1.83 9.35
N LYS A 109 9.56 -2.96 8.64
CA LYS A 109 10.26 -4.15 9.15
C LYS A 109 11.61 -4.34 8.47
N ASN A 110 12.50 -5.11 9.09
CA ASN A 110 13.71 -5.55 8.41
C ASN A 110 13.37 -6.67 7.44
N HIS A 111 13.90 -6.53 6.23
CA HIS A 111 13.76 -7.46 5.12
C HIS A 111 15.15 -8.00 4.77
N ASN A 112 15.26 -9.31 4.59
CA ASN A 112 16.53 -9.95 4.24
C ASN A 112 17.01 -9.53 2.83
N ASP A 113 16.08 -9.10 1.97
CA ASP A 113 16.28 -8.70 0.58
C ASP A 113 16.26 -7.17 0.38
N LEU A 114 16.53 -6.40 1.43
CA LEU A 114 16.47 -4.92 1.42
C LEU A 114 17.31 -4.27 0.29
N ASN A 115 18.50 -4.80 0.00
CA ASN A 115 19.35 -4.24 -1.04
C ASN A 115 18.70 -4.37 -2.41
N LEU A 116 18.05 -5.51 -2.69
CA LEU A 116 17.34 -5.73 -3.93
C LEU A 116 16.10 -4.83 -4.01
N ILE A 117 15.35 -4.68 -2.92
CA ILE A 117 14.21 -3.74 -2.86
C ILE A 117 14.66 -2.31 -3.21
N LYS A 118 15.77 -1.84 -2.63
CA LYS A 118 16.32 -0.51 -2.94
C LYS A 118 16.75 -0.38 -4.40
N GLN A 119 17.34 -1.41 -4.98
CA GLN A 119 17.72 -1.44 -6.39
C GLN A 119 16.50 -1.36 -7.30
N ILE A 120 15.45 -2.16 -7.02
CA ILE A 120 14.18 -2.10 -7.76
C ILE A 120 13.57 -0.70 -7.64
N CYS A 121 13.53 -0.13 -6.44
CA CYS A 121 12.99 1.20 -6.23
C CYS A 121 13.73 2.26 -7.06
N TYR A 122 15.07 2.23 -7.03
CA TYR A 122 15.89 3.13 -7.83
C TYR A 122 15.65 2.96 -9.34
N GLN A 123 15.63 1.73 -9.83
CA GLN A 123 15.45 1.41 -11.25
C GLN A 123 14.10 1.90 -11.79
N TYR A 124 13.04 1.78 -11.00
CA TYR A 124 11.67 2.09 -11.43
C TYR A 124 11.17 3.46 -10.92
N GLY A 125 12.03 4.29 -10.34
CA GLY A 125 11.66 5.61 -9.84
C GLY A 125 10.70 5.61 -8.64
N ILE A 126 10.71 4.54 -7.84
CA ILE A 126 9.89 4.38 -6.64
C ILE A 126 10.60 5.05 -5.46
N ILE A 127 9.88 5.90 -4.72
CA ILE A 127 10.43 6.57 -3.55
C ILE A 127 10.52 5.56 -2.39
N PHE A 128 11.74 5.21 -2.01
CA PHE A 128 11.99 4.34 -0.87
C PHE A 128 11.93 5.13 0.45
N VAL A 129 10.96 4.81 1.31
CA VAL A 129 10.73 5.47 2.60
C VAL A 129 11.09 4.53 3.74
N ASN A 130 12.10 4.88 4.53
CA ASN A 130 12.49 4.15 5.72
C ASN A 130 11.98 4.91 6.95
N GLN A 131 11.03 4.34 7.70
CA GLN A 131 10.67 4.87 9.00
C GLN A 131 11.58 4.23 10.05
N SER A 132 12.42 5.07 10.65
CA SER A 132 13.35 4.76 11.75
C SER A 132 12.62 4.36 13.02
#